data_AF-A0A1I7J846-F1
#
_entry.id   AF-A0A1I7J846-F1
#
_cell.length_a   1.000
_cell.length_b   1.000
_cell.length_c   1.000
_cell.angle_alpha   90.00
_cell.angle_beta   90.00
_cell.angle_gamma   90.00
#
_symmetry.space_group_name_H-M   'P 1'
#
loop_
_entity.id
_entity.type
_entity.pdbx_description
1 polymer ?
#
loop_
_entity_poly.entity_id
_entity_poly.type
_entity_poly.pdbx_seq_one_letter_code
_entity_poly.pdbx_strand_id
1 'polypeptide(L)' 'MKISLRTFVFLDALQPQLASYLATSSQGFLPVPGDACMWIEVAPGMAVHHLSNIALKKTNVR' A
#
# COMPACT_ATOMS: atom_id res chain seq x y z
N MET A 1 14.59 -4.48 17.24
CA MET A 1 13.17 -4.91 17.24
C MET A 1 12.93 -5.77 16.01
N LYS A 2 12.46 -7.02 16.15
CA LYS A 2 12.26 -7.91 14.99
C LYS A 2 10.91 -7.59 14.35
N ILE A 3 10.93 -6.99 13.16
CA ILE A 3 9.72 -6.79 12.34
C ILE A 3 9.49 -8.08 11.58
N SER A 4 8.27 -8.63 11.67
CA SER A 4 7.84 -9.78 10.88
C SER A 4 7.02 -9.29 9.70
N LEU A 5 7.45 -9.63 8.48
CA LEU A 5 6.67 -9.43 7.27
C LEU A 5 5.57 -10.51 7.23
N ARG A 6 4.31 -10.11 7.15
CA ARG A 6 3.17 -11.02 7.05
C ARG A 6 2.70 -11.16 5.61
N THR A 7 2.59 -10.03 4.92
CA THR A 7 2.09 -9.97 3.55
C THR A 7 2.93 -8.99 2.74
N PHE A 8 3.30 -9.38 1.53
CA PHE A 8 3.90 -8.52 0.51
C PHE A 8 3.29 -8.90 -0.84
N VAL A 9 2.43 -8.02 -1.36
CA VAL A 9 1.75 -8.24 -2.64
C VAL A 9 2.00 -7.03 -3.52
N PHE A 10 2.46 -7.30 -4.74
CA PHE A 10 2.62 -6.29 -5.78
C PHE A 10 1.60 -6.56 -6.88
N LEU A 11 0.82 -5.53 -7.20
CA LEU A 11 -0.11 -5.50 -8.32
C LEU A 11 0.47 -4.54 -9.35
N ASP A 12 0.74 -5.05 -10.55
CA ASP A 12 1.29 -4.29 -11.67
C ASP A 12 0.28 -3.29 -12.22
N ALA A 13 -0.99 -3.68 -12.34
CA ALA A 13 -2.07 -2.82 -12.82
C ALA A 13 -3.41 -3.12 -12.13
N LEU A 14 -3.94 -2.14 -11.38
CA LEU A 14 -5.25 -2.25 -10.76
C LEU A 14 -6.36 -2.32 -11.81
N GLN A 15 -7.19 -3.37 -11.73
CA GLN A 15 -8.36 -3.52 -12.58
C GLN A 15 -9.44 -2.48 -12.22
N PRO A 16 -10.31 -2.06 -13.17
CA PRO A 16 -11.24 -0.96 -12.94
C PRO A 16 -12.15 -1.10 -11.72
N GLN A 17 -12.67 -2.32 -11.49
CA GLN A 17 -13.54 -2.59 -10.34
C GLN A 17 -12.78 -2.62 -9.01
N LEU A 18 -11.52 -3.08 -9.03
CA LEU A 18 -10.69 -3.12 -7.83
C LEU A 18 -10.22 -1.70 -7.46
N ALA A 19 -9.83 -0.89 -8.44
CA ALA A 19 -9.47 0.51 -8.22
C ALA A 19 -10.63 1.30 -7.60
N SER A 20 -11.86 1.16 -8.13
CA SER A 20 -13.02 1.85 -7.57
C SER A 20 -13.40 1.34 -6.17
N TYR A 21 -13.25 0.03 -5.91
CA TYR A 21 -13.46 -0.53 -4.59
C TYR A 21 -12.46 0.00 -3.56
N LEU A 22 -11.17 0.06 -3.92
CA LEU A 22 -10.12 0.60 -3.06
C LEU A 22 -10.33 2.10 -2.80
N ALA A 23 -10.72 2.85 -3.83
CA ALA A 23 -11.06 4.27 -3.70
C ALA A 23 -12.25 4.52 -2.74
N THR A 24 -13.17 3.56 -2.62
CA THR A 24 -14.34 3.66 -1.75
C THR A 24 -14.05 3.24 -0.32
N SER A 25 -13.24 2.20 -0.13
CA SER A 25 -13.01 1.56 1.18
C SER A 25 -11.77 2.06 1.92
N SER A 26 -10.76 2.57 1.21
CA SER A 26 -9.48 2.95 1.79
C SER A 26 -9.47 4.40 2.27
N GLN A 27 -8.76 4.66 3.36
CA GLN A 27 -8.49 6.01 3.83
C GLN A 27 -7.12 6.46 3.32
N GLY A 28 -7.11 7.21 2.22
CA GLY A 28 -5.87 7.64 1.55
C GLY A 28 -6.16 8.33 0.22
N PHE A 29 -5.18 8.33 -0.66
CA PHE A 29 -5.36 8.83 -2.03
C PHE A 29 -6.13 7.82 -2.87
N LEU A 30 -6.96 8.35 -3.79
CA LEU A 30 -7.81 7.53 -4.64
C LEU A 30 -6.96 6.91 -5.78
N PRO A 31 -6.89 5.57 -5.89
CA PRO A 31 -6.22 4.91 -7.01
C PRO A 31 -7.06 5.01 -8.30
N VAL A 32 -6.38 5.03 -9.44
CA VAL A 32 -6.98 5.04 -10.77
C VAL A 32 -6.77 3.67 -11.45
N PRO A 33 -7.67 3.21 -12.32
CA PRO A 33 -7.45 1.98 -13.07
C PRO A 33 -6.12 2.00 -13.84
N GLY A 34 -5.33 0.94 -13.74
CA GLY A 34 -4.00 0.84 -14.32
C GLY A 34 -2.86 1.29 -13.39
N ASP A 35 -3.15 1.87 -12.22
CA ASP A 35 -2.11 2.19 -11.24
C ASP A 35 -1.46 0.91 -10.68
N ALA A 36 -0.14 0.96 -10.47
CA ALA A 36 0.57 -0.07 -9.74
C ALA A 36 0.33 0.10 -8.23
N CYS A 37 0.09 -1.01 -7.52
CA CYS A 37 -0.23 -1.00 -6.10
C CYS A 37 0.65 -2.00 -5.34
N MET A 38 1.18 -1.58 -4.19
CA MET A 38 1.96 -2.44 -3.29
C MET A 38 1.28 -2.53 -1.93
N TRP A 39 0.93 -3.74 -1.52
CA TRP A 39 0.30 -4.02 -0.23
C TRP A 39 1.29 -4.70 0.71
N ILE A 40 1.48 -4.11 1.89
CA ILE A 40 2.44 -4.60 2.89
C ILE A 40 1.73 -4.72 4.24
N GLU A 41 1.87 -5.88 4.87
CA GLU A 41 1.40 -6.14 6.23
C GLU A 41 2.57 -6.57 7.12
N VAL A 42 2.67 -5.99 8.32
CA VAL A 42 3.76 -6.25 9.27
C VAL A 42 3.28 -6.41 10.70
N ALA A 43 4.06 -7.14 11.49
CA ALA A 43 3.94 -7.20 12.94
C ALA A 43 5.26 -6.75 13.62
N PRO A 44 5.21 -5.96 14.71
CA PRO A 44 4.03 -5.38 15.35
C PRO A 44 3.39 -4.26 14.52
N GLY A 45 2.08 -4.05 14.65
CA GLY A 45 1.30 -3.17 13.76
C GLY A 45 1.83 -1.73 13.65
N MET A 46 2.32 -1.15 14.76
CA MET A 46 2.89 0.21 14.76
C MET A 46 4.13 0.37 13.88
N ALA A 47 4.78 -0.73 13.47
CA ALA A 47 5.89 -0.68 12.53
C ALA A 47 5.47 -0.15 11.14
N VAL A 48 4.16 -0.14 10.82
CA VAL A 48 3.63 0.41 9.56
C VAL A 48 4.01 1.88 9.38
N HIS A 49 3.97 2.70 10.43
CA HIS A 49 4.29 4.13 10.33
C HIS A 49 5.73 4.39 9.90
N HIS A 50 6.67 3.60 10.43
CA HIS A 50 8.07 3.69 10.05
C HIS A 50 8.27 3.29 8.57
N LEU A 51 7.59 2.23 8.12
CA LEU A 51 7.66 1.77 6.72
C LEU A 51 7.00 2.76 5.76
N SER A 52 5.83 3.31 6.09
CA SER A 52 5.16 4.35 5.29
C SER A 52 6.05 5.58 5.11
N ASN A 53 6.72 6.03 6.18
CA ASN A 53 7.66 7.17 6.10
C ASN A 53 8.86 6.88 5.19
N ILE A 54 9.37 5.64 5.16
CA ILE A 54 10.45 5.26 4.24
C ILE A 54 9.94 5.24 2.79
N ALA A 55 8.77 4.66 2.54
CA ALA A 55 8.21 4.52 1.19
C ALA A 55 7.95 5.89 0.54
N LEU A 56 7.26 6.78 1.26
CA LEU A 56 6.91 8.13 0.78
C LEU A 56 8.14 9.03 0.58
N LYS A 57 9.25 8.78 1.29
CA LYS A 57 10.48 9.57 1.14
C LYS A 57 11.42 9.04 0.06
N LYS A 58 11.38 7.75 -0.24
CA LYS A 58 12.28 7.13 -1.24
C LYS A 58 11.74 7.20 -2.67
N THR A 59 10.43 7.36 -2.83
CA THR A 59 9.75 7.26 -4.13
C THR A 59 8.61 8.26 -4.21
N ASN A 60 8.17 8.61 -5.41
CA ASN A 60 7.05 9.54 -5.64
C ASN A 60 5.69 8.82 -5.62
N VAL A 61 5.49 7.93 -4.63
CA VAL A 61 4.23 7.24 -4.39
C VAL A 61 3.29 8.13 -3.56
N ARG A 62 1.98 7.87 -3.64
CA ARG A 62 0.95 8.62 -2.93
C ARG A 62 0.49 7.88 -1.68
#